data_AF-A0A4P7H920-F1
#
_entry.id   AF-A0A4P7H920-F1
#
_cell.length_a   1.000
_cell.length_b   1.000
_cell.length_c   1.000
_cell.angle_alpha   90.00
_cell.angle_beta   90.00
_cell.angle_gamma   90.00
#
_symmetry.space_group_name_H-M   'P 1'
#
loop_
_entity.id
_entity.type
_entity.pdbx_description
1 polymer ?
#
loop_
_entity_poly.entity_id
_entity_poly.type
_entity_poly.pdbx_seq_one_letter_code
_entity_poly.pdbx_strand_id
1 'polypeptide(L)'
;MGTDARNVPIPTIDKGDLTMPDNSPEDEIISEARQFVSAMSATLRRYAQAASWLERRKIRKEITQAWRVELKTQDAARAHHLLWANQAVDRYRAHSLAVAERADNPTVDHDRRYRDAQALARHRTDMQAHILRDPHLTPIEQGIAIDGLDAATTFPAFEPGRLFNRSHKVKGIEALRYRAQVARAREAAGIERPAATAERAQRSTVERSATDLNQLGQQHEDSETGTTKTGRTTTEDRFIGLLEWDYPDGWVRPALYSAPTEQALMARIGRELHNADSTAATNLRLLIADRTASGTRVLHRDDGHPAKVIGAINERGQSVRPQTPTRLPHGRSETAGIGEDQKRAQTAETNEPYRWETTIRYRTPGSPQVSSARGLHSTAAEAEQWVKHTLRTLDVSPDTTVTAASWENNQVEPAYIATGRTQFVMDEVTQWRTGVERAEATPERGTESHPDRPRTEPAAPERDTAPSRAEYDALARKVDDLSRRYQQVDMARRTAVDDLSALRADHVKLTTQVNQLTTERDEAVALAGQRTQERDEAVAKVIAMTPPDQRINAHNVRPTGPQRPKVSMSRPEMANTPGNGAHRTDIGDGFDR
;
A
#
# COMPACT_ATOMS: atom_id res chain seq x y z
N MET A 1 92.45 -18.81 -2.68
CA MET A 1 91.23 -18.23 -2.08
C MET A 1 90.33 -17.80 -3.21
N GLY A 2 89.11 -18.32 -3.28
CA GLY A 2 88.16 -18.06 -4.36
C GLY A 2 87.30 -19.30 -4.62
N THR A 3 86.27 -19.50 -3.80
CA THR A 3 85.30 -20.59 -3.95
C THR A 3 84.07 -20.08 -4.70
N ASP A 4 83.85 -20.65 -5.88
CA ASP A 4 82.66 -20.48 -6.71
C ASP A 4 81.39 -20.95 -5.98
N ALA A 5 80.45 -20.02 -5.85
CA ALA A 5 79.12 -20.27 -5.32
C ALA A 5 78.19 -20.80 -6.42
N ARG A 6 77.54 -21.91 -6.09
CA ARG A 6 76.68 -22.71 -6.96
C ARG A 6 75.39 -21.97 -7.32
N ASN A 7 75.09 -22.02 -8.61
CA ASN A 7 73.85 -21.66 -9.26
C ASN A 7 72.71 -22.60 -8.80
N VAL A 8 71.68 -22.06 -8.13
CA VAL A 8 70.43 -22.78 -7.80
C VAL A 8 69.29 -22.13 -8.58
N PRO A 9 68.53 -22.88 -9.41
CA PRO A 9 67.42 -22.32 -10.16
C PRO A 9 66.24 -22.01 -9.23
N ILE A 10 65.74 -20.78 -9.29
CA ILE A 10 64.52 -20.36 -8.61
C ILE A 10 63.33 -20.97 -9.39
N PRO A 11 62.40 -21.68 -8.73
CA PRO A 11 61.21 -22.20 -9.39
C PRO A 11 60.29 -21.05 -9.80
N THR A 12 60.02 -20.94 -11.09
CA THR A 12 59.03 -20.04 -11.66
C THR A 12 57.65 -20.43 -11.13
N ILE A 13 57.13 -19.65 -10.18
CA ILE A 13 55.75 -19.79 -9.71
C ILE A 13 54.87 -19.30 -10.85
N ASP A 14 54.23 -20.25 -11.53
CA ASP A 14 53.18 -20.01 -12.50
C ASP A 14 52.04 -19.26 -11.80
N LYS A 15 51.91 -17.97 -12.12
CA LYS A 15 50.79 -17.14 -11.68
C LYS A 15 49.58 -17.53 -12.51
N GLY A 16 49.03 -18.70 -12.22
CA GLY A 16 47.70 -19.08 -12.68
C GLY A 16 46.73 -17.97 -12.26
N ASP A 17 46.00 -17.45 -13.25
CA ASP A 17 44.91 -16.49 -13.15
C ASP A 17 44.01 -16.79 -11.94
N LEU A 18 44.30 -16.16 -10.81
CA LEU A 18 43.38 -15.98 -9.68
C LEU A 18 42.56 -14.73 -9.96
N THR A 19 41.79 -14.75 -11.05
CA THR A 19 40.68 -13.82 -11.21
C THR A 19 39.63 -14.23 -10.19
N MET A 20 39.60 -13.54 -9.06
CA MET A 20 38.43 -13.56 -8.18
C MET A 20 37.24 -13.22 -9.07
N PRO A 21 36.26 -14.13 -9.26
CA PRO A 21 35.12 -13.81 -10.08
C PRO A 21 34.40 -12.63 -9.42
N ASP A 22 34.40 -11.49 -10.11
CA ASP A 22 33.76 -10.23 -9.72
C ASP A 22 32.23 -10.36 -9.88
N ASN A 23 31.69 -11.49 -9.43
CA ASN A 23 30.26 -11.77 -9.47
C ASN A 23 29.63 -10.97 -8.34
N SER A 24 28.51 -10.30 -8.63
CA SER A 24 27.73 -9.62 -7.60
C SER A 24 27.43 -10.63 -6.47
N PRO A 25 27.43 -10.24 -5.19
CA PRO A 25 26.95 -11.11 -4.11
C PRO A 25 25.55 -11.67 -4.40
N GLU A 26 24.75 -10.97 -5.19
CA GLU A 26 23.46 -11.44 -5.71
C GLU A 26 23.62 -12.66 -6.65
N ASP A 27 24.63 -12.65 -7.53
CA ASP A 27 24.93 -13.75 -8.44
C ASP A 27 25.48 -14.98 -7.70
N GLU A 28 26.27 -14.76 -6.64
CA GLU A 28 26.75 -15.84 -5.78
C GLU A 28 25.58 -16.54 -5.10
N ILE A 29 24.66 -15.79 -4.48
CA ILE A 29 23.42 -16.32 -3.87
C ILE A 29 22.57 -17.07 -4.90
N ILE A 30 22.39 -16.51 -6.10
CA ILE A 30 21.62 -17.16 -7.17
C ILE A 30 22.31 -18.46 -7.61
N SER A 31 23.64 -18.48 -7.69
CA SER A 31 24.40 -19.66 -8.07
C SER A 31 24.32 -20.76 -7.01
N GLU A 32 24.42 -20.41 -5.72
CA GLU A 32 24.25 -21.33 -4.60
C GLU A 32 22.82 -21.89 -4.54
N ALA A 33 21.81 -21.05 -4.74
CA ALA A 33 20.41 -21.48 -4.83
C ALA A 33 20.20 -22.46 -6.00
N ARG A 34 20.79 -22.19 -7.17
CA ARG A 34 20.75 -23.12 -8.32
C ARG A 34 21.46 -24.43 -8.00
N GLN A 35 22.61 -24.39 -7.34
CA GLN A 35 23.32 -25.58 -6.90
C GLN A 35 22.48 -26.40 -5.91
N PHE A 36 21.87 -25.78 -4.91
CA PHE A 36 20.98 -26.42 -3.96
C PHE A 36 19.78 -27.06 -4.64
N VAL A 37 19.09 -26.34 -5.52
CA VAL A 37 17.94 -26.87 -6.28
C VAL A 37 18.36 -28.05 -7.16
N SER A 38 19.52 -27.96 -7.83
CA SER A 38 20.04 -29.06 -8.64
C SER A 38 20.34 -30.30 -7.79
N ALA A 39 21.01 -30.12 -6.65
CA ALA A 39 21.34 -31.18 -5.71
C ALA A 39 20.07 -31.82 -5.12
N MET A 40 19.09 -30.99 -4.72
CA MET A 40 17.81 -31.44 -4.19
C MET A 40 17.03 -32.23 -5.25
N SER A 41 16.96 -31.74 -6.48
CA SER A 41 16.30 -32.45 -7.58
C SER A 41 16.95 -33.81 -7.86
N ALA A 42 18.28 -33.91 -7.78
CA ALA A 42 19.01 -35.16 -7.93
C ALA A 42 18.70 -36.14 -6.78
N THR A 43 18.64 -35.67 -5.53
CA THR A 43 18.26 -36.52 -4.39
C THR A 43 16.81 -36.99 -4.45
N LEU A 44 15.88 -36.15 -4.91
CA LEU A 44 14.48 -36.53 -5.12
C LEU A 44 14.33 -37.56 -6.26
N ARG A 45 15.10 -37.44 -7.33
CA ARG A 45 15.15 -38.48 -8.38
C ARG A 45 15.66 -39.80 -7.84
N ARG A 46 16.74 -39.79 -7.03
CA ARG A 46 17.24 -41.01 -6.35
C ARG A 46 16.17 -41.59 -5.42
N TYR A 47 15.42 -40.75 -4.71
CA TYR A 47 14.32 -41.20 -3.87
C TYR A 47 13.23 -41.92 -4.67
N ALA A 48 12.86 -41.38 -5.83
CA ALA A 48 11.86 -41.96 -6.72
C ALA A 48 12.34 -43.29 -7.35
N GLN A 49 13.63 -43.39 -7.68
CA GLN A 49 14.25 -44.57 -8.29
C GLN A 49 14.63 -45.66 -7.28
N ALA A 50 14.66 -45.36 -5.98
CA ALA A 50 15.04 -46.31 -4.95
C ALA A 50 14.05 -47.49 -4.88
N ALA A 51 14.56 -48.69 -5.16
CA ALA A 51 13.78 -49.93 -5.18
C ALA A 51 13.56 -50.49 -3.77
N SER A 52 14.51 -50.25 -2.86
CA SER A 52 14.44 -50.75 -1.48
C SER A 52 13.89 -49.73 -0.49
N TRP A 53 13.09 -50.22 0.47
CA TRP A 53 12.59 -49.39 1.58
C TRP A 53 13.73 -48.80 2.42
N LEU A 54 14.83 -49.53 2.62
CA LEU A 54 16.00 -49.05 3.37
C LEU A 54 16.67 -47.87 2.66
N GLU A 55 16.82 -47.94 1.34
CA GLU A 55 17.36 -46.86 0.51
C GLU A 55 16.48 -45.62 0.58
N ARG A 56 15.15 -45.78 0.45
CA ARG A 56 14.19 -44.67 0.60
C ARG A 56 14.30 -44.02 1.98
N ARG A 57 14.47 -44.81 3.05
CA ARG A 57 14.65 -44.28 4.41
C ARG A 57 15.96 -43.50 4.55
N LYS A 58 17.07 -44.01 4.00
CA LYS A 58 18.36 -43.33 3.99
C LYS A 58 18.29 -42.01 3.24
N ILE A 59 17.71 -42.00 2.04
CA ILE A 59 17.56 -40.78 1.21
C ILE A 59 16.66 -39.75 1.91
N ARG A 60 15.55 -40.15 2.56
CA ARG A 60 14.74 -39.22 3.37
C ARG A 60 15.53 -38.56 4.49
N LYS A 61 16.42 -39.31 5.14
CA LYS A 61 17.29 -38.78 6.20
C LYS A 61 18.30 -37.79 5.61
N GLU A 62 18.88 -38.08 4.45
CA GLU A 62 19.79 -37.19 3.72
C GLU A 62 19.09 -35.88 3.31
N ILE A 63 17.89 -35.95 2.72
CA ILE A 63 17.07 -34.78 2.37
C ILE A 63 16.76 -33.93 3.60
N THR A 64 16.33 -34.57 4.70
CA THR A 64 16.01 -33.88 5.95
C THR A 64 17.26 -33.20 6.54
N GLN A 65 18.41 -33.84 6.45
CA GLN A 65 19.68 -33.29 6.94
C GLN A 65 20.13 -32.11 6.08
N ALA A 66 20.09 -32.23 4.75
CA ALA A 66 20.42 -31.15 3.83
C ALA A 66 19.52 -29.93 4.06
N TRP A 67 18.21 -30.15 4.22
CA TRP A 67 17.25 -29.07 4.50
C TRP A 67 17.53 -28.37 5.84
N ARG A 68 17.89 -29.11 6.89
CA ARG A 68 18.24 -28.51 8.19
C ARG A 68 19.52 -27.69 8.13
N VAL A 69 20.51 -28.12 7.35
CA VAL A 69 21.74 -27.37 7.14
C VAL A 69 21.41 -26.07 6.43
N GLU A 70 20.62 -26.13 5.35
CA GLU A 70 20.18 -24.95 4.59
C GLU A 70 19.35 -23.98 5.44
N LEU A 71 18.42 -24.49 6.26
CA LEU A 71 17.66 -23.63 7.16
C LEU A 71 18.57 -22.92 8.17
N LYS A 72 19.59 -23.63 8.67
CA LYS A 72 20.55 -23.07 9.63
C LYS A 72 21.47 -22.03 8.98
N THR A 73 21.87 -22.22 7.73
CA THR A 73 22.67 -21.22 6.98
C THR A 73 21.83 -19.97 6.70
N GLN A 74 20.57 -20.14 6.29
CA GLN A 74 19.64 -19.00 6.10
C GLN A 74 19.36 -18.25 7.40
N ASP A 75 19.14 -18.96 8.51
CA ASP A 75 18.96 -18.35 9.83
C ASP A 75 20.22 -17.58 10.28
N ALA A 76 21.41 -18.13 10.03
CA ALA A 76 22.68 -17.48 10.33
C ALA A 76 22.91 -16.23 9.47
N ALA A 77 22.64 -16.31 8.17
CA ALA A 77 22.69 -15.16 7.27
C ALA A 77 21.73 -14.07 7.75
N ARG A 78 20.47 -14.42 8.01
CA ARG A 78 19.50 -13.47 8.56
C ARG A 78 19.95 -12.83 9.86
N ALA A 79 20.51 -13.60 10.80
CA ALA A 79 21.05 -13.07 12.04
C ALA A 79 22.20 -12.07 11.80
N HIS A 80 23.06 -12.34 10.82
CA HIS A 80 24.13 -11.43 10.40
C HIS A 80 23.56 -10.14 9.80
N HIS A 81 22.55 -10.22 8.93
CA HIS A 81 21.87 -9.06 8.35
C HIS A 81 21.17 -8.19 9.41
N LEU A 82 20.51 -8.80 10.40
CA LEU A 82 19.94 -8.07 11.54
C LEU A 82 21.00 -7.37 12.39
N LEU A 83 22.15 -8.02 12.61
CA LEU A 83 23.27 -7.41 13.33
C LEU A 83 23.86 -6.24 12.54
N TRP A 84 24.05 -6.42 11.23
CA TRP A 84 24.54 -5.38 10.32
C TRP A 84 23.59 -4.18 10.30
N ALA A 85 22.28 -4.40 10.19
CA ALA A 85 21.28 -3.34 10.19
C ALA A 85 21.28 -2.54 11.50
N ASN A 86 21.44 -3.21 12.66
CA ASN A 86 21.61 -2.53 13.95
C ASN A 86 22.85 -1.63 13.93
N GLN A 87 24.00 -2.19 13.53
CA GLN A 87 25.26 -1.44 13.47
C GLN A 87 25.19 -0.26 12.49
N ALA A 88 24.47 -0.42 11.37
CA ALA A 88 24.26 0.64 10.38
C ALA A 88 23.46 1.80 10.99
N VAL A 89 22.38 1.51 11.71
CA VAL A 89 21.61 2.52 12.44
C VAL A 89 22.46 3.19 13.53
N ASP A 90 23.27 2.43 14.26
CA ASP A 90 24.18 2.98 15.28
C ASP A 90 25.27 3.90 14.69
N ARG A 91 25.84 3.54 13.53
CA ARG A 91 26.78 4.41 12.80
C ARG A 91 26.10 5.69 12.32
N TYR A 92 24.88 5.57 11.78
CA TYR A 92 24.08 6.73 11.40
C TYR A 92 23.78 7.63 12.60
N ARG A 93 23.42 7.05 13.74
CA ARG A 93 23.22 7.78 15.00
C ARG A 93 24.47 8.53 15.44
N ALA A 94 25.63 7.87 15.46
CA ALA A 94 26.89 8.53 15.81
C ALA A 94 27.21 9.71 14.87
N HIS A 95 26.94 9.56 13.57
CA HIS A 95 27.06 10.67 12.61
C HIS A 95 26.07 11.80 12.92
N SER A 96 24.80 11.48 13.19
CA SER A 96 23.77 12.46 13.59
C SER A 96 24.16 13.23 14.86
N LEU A 97 24.68 12.53 15.88
CA LEU A 97 25.15 13.14 17.13
C LEU A 97 26.31 14.10 16.89
N ALA A 98 27.32 13.68 16.12
CA ALA A 98 28.45 14.53 15.81
C ALA A 98 28.05 15.78 15.00
N VAL A 99 27.02 15.68 14.15
CA VAL A 99 26.45 16.82 13.42
C VAL A 99 25.70 17.76 14.37
N ALA A 100 24.91 17.21 15.29
CA ALA A 100 24.19 18.00 16.31
C ALA A 100 25.16 18.76 17.23
N GLU A 101 26.19 18.08 17.76
CA GLU A 101 27.23 18.71 18.60
C GLU A 101 27.97 19.85 17.86
N ARG A 102 28.23 19.68 16.55
CA ARG A 102 28.83 20.74 15.73
C ARG A 102 27.86 21.87 15.42
N ALA A 103 26.57 21.60 15.31
CA ALA A 103 25.54 22.61 15.11
C ALA A 103 25.38 23.50 16.36
N ASP A 104 25.52 22.92 17.55
CA ASP A 104 25.44 23.65 18.82
C ASP A 104 26.71 24.46 19.13
N ASN A 105 27.85 24.12 18.53
CA ASN A 105 29.09 24.84 18.74
C ASN A 105 29.09 26.22 18.00
N PRO A 106 29.10 27.36 18.73
CA PRO A 106 29.07 28.69 18.11
C PRO A 106 30.29 29.02 17.26
N THR A 107 31.41 28.30 17.41
CA THR A 107 32.63 28.54 16.62
C THR A 107 32.56 27.92 15.23
N VAL A 108 31.54 27.11 14.93
CA VAL A 108 31.37 26.44 13.63
C VAL A 108 30.58 27.35 12.70
N ASP A 109 31.22 27.74 11.60
CA ASP A 109 30.63 28.57 10.53
C ASP A 109 29.37 27.95 9.90
N HIS A 110 28.44 28.81 9.46
CA HIS A 110 27.16 28.44 8.86
C HIS A 110 27.32 27.55 7.63
N ASP A 111 28.32 27.81 6.78
CA ASP A 111 28.62 27.01 5.60
C ASP A 111 28.96 25.56 5.96
N ARG A 112 29.70 25.38 7.05
CA ARG A 112 30.07 24.04 7.53
C ARG A 112 28.85 23.31 8.10
N ARG A 113 28.00 24.00 8.86
CA ARG A 113 26.73 23.43 9.37
C ARG A 113 25.81 22.99 8.22
N TYR A 114 25.74 23.79 7.16
CA TYR A 114 24.96 23.47 5.97
C TYR A 114 25.48 22.21 5.27
N ARG A 115 26.81 22.09 5.09
CA ARG A 115 27.43 20.89 4.51
C ARG A 115 27.23 19.66 5.38
N ASP A 116 27.37 19.79 6.70
CA ASP A 116 27.12 18.71 7.65
C ASP A 116 25.66 18.23 7.59
N ALA A 117 24.69 19.15 7.51
CA ALA A 117 23.28 18.81 7.33
C ALA A 117 23.01 18.10 6.00
N GLN A 118 23.61 18.54 4.90
CA GLN A 118 23.52 17.84 3.62
C GLN A 118 24.15 16.45 3.65
N ALA A 119 25.31 16.30 4.29
CA ALA A 119 25.99 15.03 4.44
C ALA A 119 25.15 14.04 5.27
N LEU A 120 24.51 14.52 6.33
CA LEU A 120 23.59 13.72 7.15
C LEU A 120 22.37 13.26 6.33
N ALA A 121 21.77 14.14 5.53
CA ALA A 121 20.64 13.81 4.68
C ALA A 121 20.99 12.74 3.63
N ARG A 122 22.17 12.85 2.99
CA ARG A 122 22.66 11.84 2.04
C ARG A 122 22.89 10.49 2.73
N HIS A 123 23.56 10.51 3.89
CA HIS A 123 23.80 9.29 4.67
C HIS A 123 22.49 8.60 5.05
N ARG A 124 21.45 9.37 5.40
CA ARG A 124 20.11 8.83 5.68
C ARG A 124 19.50 8.15 4.45
N THR A 125 19.50 8.84 3.30
CA THR A 125 18.94 8.30 2.06
C THR A 125 19.66 7.02 1.63
N ASP A 126 20.99 7.00 1.73
CA ASP A 126 21.80 5.83 1.39
C ASP A 126 21.50 4.64 2.31
N MET A 127 21.43 4.88 3.64
CA MET A 127 21.07 3.84 4.60
C MET A 127 19.64 3.33 4.41
N GLN A 128 18.68 4.22 4.17
CA GLN A 128 17.30 3.84 3.87
C GLN A 128 17.20 2.98 2.61
N ALA A 129 17.91 3.36 1.55
CA ALA A 129 17.95 2.59 0.31
C ALA A 129 18.57 1.20 0.53
N HIS A 130 19.63 1.10 1.34
CA HIS A 130 20.28 -0.18 1.65
C HIS A 130 19.36 -1.09 2.48
N ILE A 131 18.69 -0.57 3.51
CA ILE A 131 17.73 -1.31 4.33
C ILE A 131 16.56 -1.83 3.49
N LEU A 132 16.02 -1.01 2.59
CA LEU A 132 14.88 -1.41 1.74
C LEU A 132 15.25 -2.45 0.69
N ARG A 133 16.53 -2.49 0.26
CA ARG A 133 17.03 -3.48 -0.70
C ARG A 133 17.45 -4.80 -0.07
N ASP A 134 17.65 -4.84 1.24
CA ASP A 134 18.09 -6.06 1.93
C ASP A 134 16.99 -7.14 1.91
N PRO A 135 17.20 -8.27 1.19
CA PRO A 135 16.21 -9.32 1.06
C PRO A 135 16.06 -10.19 2.32
N HIS A 136 17.02 -10.12 3.26
CA HIS A 136 17.01 -10.92 4.48
C HIS A 136 16.24 -10.26 5.62
N LEU A 137 15.90 -8.97 5.49
CA LEU A 137 15.05 -8.25 6.42
C LEU A 137 13.58 -8.41 6.02
N THR A 138 12.75 -8.79 6.98
CA THR A 138 11.30 -8.75 6.76
C THR A 138 10.80 -7.31 6.62
N PRO A 139 9.66 -7.04 5.96
CA PRO A 139 9.11 -5.68 5.85
C PRO A 139 8.91 -4.98 7.20
N ILE A 140 8.63 -5.75 8.26
CA ILE A 140 8.51 -5.23 9.63
C ILE A 140 9.88 -4.81 10.16
N GLU A 141 10.92 -5.61 9.96
CA GLU A 141 12.29 -5.29 10.38
C GLU A 141 12.85 -4.10 9.60
N GLN A 142 12.57 -4.02 8.29
CA GLN A 142 12.88 -2.84 7.47
C GLN A 142 12.21 -1.59 8.04
N GLY A 143 10.92 -1.68 8.39
CA GLY A 143 10.19 -0.59 9.04
C GLY A 143 10.79 -0.16 10.38
N ILE A 144 11.13 -1.12 11.25
CA ILE A 144 11.79 -0.85 12.54
C ILE A 144 13.15 -0.16 12.35
N ALA A 145 13.93 -0.59 11.35
CA ALA A 145 15.23 -0.01 11.05
C ALA A 145 15.10 1.44 10.54
N ILE A 146 14.14 1.70 9.65
CA ILE A 146 13.83 3.07 9.18
C ILE A 146 13.33 3.94 10.33
N ASP A 147 12.43 3.44 11.16
CA ASP A 147 11.99 4.15 12.38
C ASP A 147 13.18 4.45 13.31
N GLY A 148 14.17 3.55 13.36
CA GLY A 148 15.45 3.74 14.05
C GLY A 148 16.31 4.86 13.46
N LEU A 149 16.42 4.95 12.13
CA LEU A 149 17.10 6.07 11.45
C LEU A 149 16.40 7.41 11.72
N ASP A 150 15.07 7.40 11.70
CA ASP A 150 14.25 8.57 11.99
C ASP A 150 14.46 9.03 13.43
N ALA A 151 14.41 8.09 14.38
CA ALA A 151 14.69 8.35 15.78
C ALA A 151 16.11 8.88 15.99
N ALA A 152 17.12 8.32 15.34
CA ALA A 152 18.51 8.77 15.42
C ALA A 152 18.73 10.17 14.83
N THR A 153 17.90 10.57 13.86
CA THR A 153 17.92 11.94 13.30
C THR A 153 17.32 12.94 14.29
N THR A 154 16.19 12.59 14.92
CA THR A 154 15.49 13.48 15.86
C THR A 154 16.13 13.52 17.25
N PHE A 155 16.66 12.39 17.72
CA PHE A 155 17.19 12.18 19.07
C PHE A 155 18.54 11.45 19.02
N PRO A 156 19.59 12.10 18.52
CA PRO A 156 20.88 11.43 18.34
C PRO A 156 21.52 10.92 19.64
N ALA A 157 21.21 11.57 20.77
CA ALA A 157 21.69 11.16 22.10
C ALA A 157 21.04 9.86 22.62
N PHE A 158 19.87 9.46 22.10
CA PHE A 158 19.18 8.26 22.56
C PHE A 158 19.78 7.01 21.91
N GLU A 159 20.21 6.06 22.74
CA GLU A 159 20.68 4.75 22.28
C GLU A 159 19.50 3.80 22.12
N PRO A 160 19.12 3.41 20.90
CA PRO A 160 17.99 2.52 20.67
C PRO A 160 18.20 1.10 21.22
N GLY A 161 19.44 0.75 21.60
CA GLY A 161 19.81 -0.59 22.04
C GLY A 161 19.61 -1.62 20.93
N ARG A 162 19.27 -2.85 21.29
CA ARG A 162 19.00 -3.92 20.30
C ARG A 162 17.60 -3.74 19.69
N LEU A 163 17.50 -2.99 18.59
CA LEU A 163 16.24 -2.68 17.88
C LEU A 163 15.41 -3.93 17.58
N PHE A 164 16.06 -5.02 17.16
CA PHE A 164 15.37 -6.24 16.70
C PHE A 164 15.08 -7.28 17.79
N ASN A 165 15.48 -7.07 19.05
CA ASN A 165 15.29 -8.09 20.11
C ASN A 165 13.82 -8.50 20.33
N ARG A 166 12.87 -7.69 19.86
CA ARG A 166 11.43 -7.97 19.92
C ARG A 166 10.75 -8.02 18.55
N SER A 167 11.47 -7.93 17.43
CA SER A 167 10.86 -7.85 16.09
C SER A 167 9.90 -9.01 15.80
N HIS A 168 10.26 -10.23 16.23
CA HIS A 168 9.45 -11.44 16.10
C HIS A 168 8.16 -11.44 16.94
N LYS A 169 8.07 -10.61 17.99
CA LYS A 169 6.86 -10.45 18.82
C LYS A 169 5.90 -9.43 18.22
N VAL A 170 6.45 -8.47 17.45
CA VAL A 170 5.70 -7.40 16.81
C VAL A 170 4.84 -7.97 15.66
N LYS A 171 3.66 -8.51 15.99
CA LYS A 171 2.64 -8.89 15.00
C LYS A 171 1.51 -7.85 14.96
N GLY A 172 1.22 -7.32 13.77
CA GLY A 172 0.03 -6.51 13.44
C GLY A 172 -0.21 -5.27 14.33
N ILE A 173 -0.79 -5.47 15.50
CA ILE A 173 -1.11 -4.43 16.50
C ILE A 173 0.13 -3.92 17.25
N GLU A 174 1.15 -4.76 17.43
CA GLU A 174 2.34 -4.33 18.18
C GLU A 174 3.25 -3.39 17.39
N ALA A 175 3.21 -3.42 16.05
CA ALA A 175 3.92 -2.43 15.22
C ALA A 175 3.30 -1.05 15.40
N LEU A 176 1.98 -1.00 15.52
CA LEU A 176 1.24 0.21 15.90
C LEU A 176 1.55 0.63 17.34
N ARG A 177 1.72 -0.32 18.28
CA ARG A 177 2.14 -0.01 19.66
C ARG A 177 3.58 0.50 19.74
N TYR A 178 4.49 -0.01 18.92
CA TYR A 178 5.87 0.49 18.83
C TYR A 178 5.89 1.90 18.25
N ARG A 179 5.14 2.14 17.15
CA ARG A 179 4.91 3.51 16.64
C ARG A 179 4.28 4.44 17.68
N ALA A 180 3.34 3.93 18.48
CA ALA A 180 2.73 4.67 19.59
C ALA A 180 3.68 4.86 20.78
N GLN A 181 4.66 3.98 20.99
CA GLN A 181 5.66 4.09 22.05
C GLN A 181 6.75 5.08 21.65
N VAL A 182 7.19 5.06 20.39
CA VAL A 182 8.06 6.09 19.82
C VAL A 182 7.36 7.45 19.81
N ALA A 183 6.05 7.49 19.49
CA ALA A 183 5.25 8.72 19.61
C ALA A 183 5.13 9.22 21.06
N ARG A 184 4.93 8.32 22.04
CA ARG A 184 4.92 8.68 23.47
C ARG A 184 6.28 9.12 23.99
N ALA A 185 7.37 8.52 23.50
CA ALA A 185 8.72 8.96 23.82
C ALA A 185 9.02 10.34 23.22
N ARG A 186 8.52 10.63 22.01
CA ARG A 186 8.55 11.97 21.39
C ARG A 186 7.80 13.00 22.22
N GLU A 187 6.59 12.66 22.67
CA GLU A 187 5.74 13.52 23.50
C GLU A 187 6.37 13.77 24.89
N ALA A 188 6.91 12.73 25.53
CA ALA A 188 7.62 12.85 26.81
C ALA A 188 8.93 13.66 26.70
N ALA A 189 9.56 13.67 25.52
CA ALA A 189 10.70 14.54 25.21
C ALA A 189 10.29 15.97 24.81
N GLY A 190 9.00 16.31 24.86
CA GLY A 190 8.48 17.66 24.56
C GLY A 190 8.45 18.01 23.06
N ILE A 191 8.49 17.02 22.17
CA ILE A 191 8.52 17.25 20.71
C ILE A 191 7.15 16.97 20.09
N GLU A 192 6.50 18.02 19.59
CA GLU A 192 5.22 17.92 18.88
C GLU A 192 5.34 17.17 17.53
N ARG A 193 4.24 16.53 17.12
CA ARG A 193 4.14 15.77 15.85
C ARG A 193 4.23 16.68 14.62
N PRO A 194 5.08 16.40 13.62
CA PRO A 194 5.14 17.19 12.38
C PRO A 194 3.86 17.08 11.53
N ALA A 195 3.14 15.95 11.60
CA ALA A 195 1.83 15.80 10.94
C ALA A 195 0.75 16.67 11.58
N ALA A 196 0.81 16.85 12.91
CA ALA A 196 -0.10 17.76 13.61
C ALA A 196 0.20 19.21 13.25
N THR A 197 1.46 19.60 13.02
CA THR A 197 1.79 20.95 12.52
C THR A 197 1.38 21.17 11.06
N ALA A 198 1.40 20.15 10.19
CA ALA A 198 0.94 20.27 8.80
C ALA A 198 -0.60 20.40 8.72
N GLU A 199 -1.33 19.59 9.49
CA GLU A 199 -2.79 19.71 9.62
C GLU A 199 -3.19 21.01 10.34
N ARG A 200 -2.43 21.46 11.34
CA ARG A 200 -2.67 22.74 12.03
C ARG A 200 -2.31 23.94 11.16
N ALA A 201 -1.31 23.83 10.28
CA ALA A 201 -1.01 24.83 9.26
C ALA A 201 -2.13 24.91 8.22
N GLN A 202 -2.61 23.76 7.72
CA GLN A 202 -3.76 23.70 6.81
C GLN A 202 -5.04 24.23 7.46
N ARG A 203 -5.34 23.83 8.71
CA ARG A 203 -6.50 24.34 9.48
C ARG A 203 -6.37 25.83 9.80
N SER A 204 -5.19 26.33 10.17
CA SER A 204 -4.97 27.77 10.37
C SER A 204 -5.10 28.59 9.09
N THR A 205 -4.85 27.98 7.93
CA THR A 205 -5.08 28.61 6.62
C THR A 205 -6.58 28.68 6.33
N VAL A 206 -7.33 27.62 6.62
CA VAL A 206 -8.80 27.58 6.48
C VAL A 206 -9.51 28.52 7.49
N GLU A 207 -9.03 28.60 8.72
CA GLU A 207 -9.57 29.52 9.74
C GLU A 207 -9.23 30.98 9.45
N ARG A 208 -8.04 31.29 8.91
CA ARG A 208 -7.73 32.64 8.41
C ARG A 208 -8.63 33.02 7.24
N SER A 209 -8.89 32.12 6.30
CA SER A 209 -9.86 32.34 5.21
C SER A 209 -11.29 32.59 5.72
N ALA A 210 -11.70 31.87 6.76
CA ALA A 210 -13.03 32.03 7.37
C ALA A 210 -13.15 33.33 8.19
N THR A 211 -12.06 33.77 8.82
CA THR A 211 -12.03 35.03 9.59
C THR A 211 -11.96 36.24 8.65
N ASP A 212 -11.20 36.15 7.54
CA ASP A 212 -11.17 37.17 6.50
C ASP A 212 -12.52 37.31 5.77
N LEU A 213 -13.28 36.22 5.59
CA LEU A 213 -14.66 36.26 5.06
C LEU A 213 -15.65 36.96 6.03
N ASN A 214 -15.49 36.76 7.34
CA ASN A 214 -16.33 37.42 8.33
C ASN A 214 -15.97 38.90 8.54
N GLN A 215 -14.68 39.28 8.40
CA GLN A 215 -14.27 40.69 8.41
C GLN A 215 -14.70 41.43 7.13
N LEU A 216 -14.72 40.78 5.97
CA LEU A 216 -15.28 41.36 4.73
C LEU A 216 -16.81 41.58 4.81
N GLY A 217 -17.52 40.76 5.59
CA GLY A 217 -18.96 40.92 5.84
C GLY A 217 -19.29 42.14 6.70
N GLN A 218 -18.44 42.48 7.68
CA GLN A 218 -18.66 43.64 8.56
C GLN A 218 -18.19 44.97 7.96
N GLN A 219 -17.20 44.96 7.05
CA GLN A 219 -16.78 46.18 6.35
C GLN A 219 -17.76 46.64 5.26
N HIS A 220 -18.76 45.82 4.93
CA HIS A 220 -19.76 46.13 3.90
C HIS A 220 -21.00 46.86 4.41
N GLU A 221 -21.19 47.01 5.72
CA GLU A 221 -22.30 47.79 6.32
C GLU A 221 -21.93 49.26 6.60
N ASP A 222 -20.64 49.59 6.77
CA ASP A 222 -20.20 50.95 7.14
C ASP A 222 -19.67 51.81 5.98
N SER A 223 -19.79 51.35 4.72
CA SER A 223 -19.18 52.03 3.56
C SER A 223 -20.18 52.44 2.47
N GLU A 224 -21.33 52.98 2.84
CA GLU A 224 -22.13 53.83 1.94
C GLU A 224 -21.72 55.30 2.10
N THR A 225 -20.64 55.71 1.42
CA THR A 225 -20.40 57.04 0.81
C THR A 225 -18.91 57.21 0.50
N GLY A 226 -18.48 56.82 -0.70
CA GLY A 226 -17.09 57.04 -1.10
C GLY A 226 -16.75 56.51 -2.48
N THR A 227 -16.83 57.37 -3.48
CA THR A 227 -16.60 57.09 -4.90
C THR A 227 -15.11 56.90 -5.25
N THR A 228 -14.85 55.98 -6.20
CA THR A 228 -13.60 55.71 -6.96
C THR A 228 -12.52 54.96 -6.16
N LYS A 229 -11.94 53.82 -6.60
CA LYS A 229 -11.15 53.62 -7.84
C LYS A 229 -10.77 52.12 -7.99
N THR A 230 -11.09 51.51 -9.14
CA THR A 230 -10.46 50.30 -9.73
C THR A 230 -9.84 49.23 -8.80
N GLY A 231 -10.68 48.32 -8.29
CA GLY A 231 -10.28 46.96 -7.93
C GLY A 231 -10.76 45.99 -9.02
N ARG A 232 -9.84 45.47 -9.84
CA ARG A 232 -10.13 44.41 -10.81
C ARG A 232 -10.33 43.13 -10.00
N THR A 233 -11.56 42.86 -9.58
CA THR A 233 -11.95 41.54 -9.05
C THR A 233 -11.59 40.52 -10.12
N THR A 234 -10.63 39.65 -9.83
CA THR A 234 -10.36 38.45 -10.62
C THR A 234 -11.68 37.72 -10.78
N THR A 235 -12.20 37.69 -12.01
CA THR A 235 -13.42 36.95 -12.34
C THR A 235 -13.17 35.50 -11.97
N GLU A 236 -13.72 35.06 -10.84
CA GLU A 236 -13.60 33.68 -10.38
C GLU A 236 -14.08 32.74 -11.49
N ASP A 237 -13.38 31.61 -11.65
CA ASP A 237 -13.73 30.60 -12.63
C ASP A 237 -15.09 29.98 -12.29
N ARG A 238 -16.15 30.61 -12.80
CA ARG A 238 -17.55 30.26 -12.58
C ARG A 238 -17.95 28.94 -13.21
N PHE A 239 -17.38 28.59 -14.36
CA PHE A 239 -17.76 27.37 -15.08
C PHE A 239 -16.68 26.31 -14.95
N ILE A 240 -17.09 25.08 -14.67
CA ILE A 240 -16.20 23.92 -14.54
C ILE A 240 -16.62 22.87 -15.57
N GLY A 241 -15.64 22.29 -16.26
CA GLY A 241 -15.82 21.22 -17.24
C GLY A 241 -14.98 20.01 -16.85
N LEU A 242 -15.62 18.85 -16.69
CA LEU A 242 -14.96 17.56 -16.51
C LEU A 242 -14.99 16.79 -17.82
N LEU A 243 -13.83 16.38 -18.29
CA LEU A 243 -13.63 15.60 -19.50
C LEU A 243 -13.04 14.24 -19.12
N GLU A 244 -13.74 13.15 -19.42
CA GLU A 244 -13.27 11.79 -19.19
C GLU A 244 -13.07 11.07 -20.52
N TRP A 245 -11.85 10.62 -20.80
CA TRP A 245 -11.56 9.70 -21.91
C TRP A 245 -11.64 8.27 -21.40
N ASP A 246 -12.43 7.44 -22.06
CA ASP A 246 -12.53 6.00 -21.85
C ASP A 246 -11.83 5.29 -23.02
N TYR A 247 -10.64 4.76 -22.73
CA TYR A 247 -9.81 4.08 -23.72
C TYR A 247 -10.21 2.60 -23.86
N PRO A 248 -10.02 2.00 -25.05
CA PRO A 248 -10.37 0.60 -25.29
C PRO A 248 -9.61 -0.42 -24.42
N ASP A 249 -8.53 -0.03 -23.76
CA ASP A 249 -7.81 -0.86 -22.77
C ASP A 249 -8.40 -0.76 -21.35
N GLY A 250 -9.46 0.03 -21.16
CA GLY A 250 -10.15 0.22 -19.88
C GLY A 250 -9.57 1.35 -19.02
N TRP A 251 -8.57 2.07 -19.52
CA TRP A 251 -8.05 3.25 -18.82
C TRP A 251 -9.02 4.41 -18.93
N VAL A 252 -9.21 5.11 -17.82
CA VAL A 252 -9.97 6.36 -17.77
C VAL A 252 -9.02 7.49 -17.43
N ARG A 253 -8.95 8.49 -18.30
CA ARG A 253 -8.22 9.73 -18.02
C ARG A 253 -9.24 10.82 -17.71
N PRO A 254 -9.27 11.42 -16.52
CA PRO A 254 -10.03 12.64 -16.29
C PRO A 254 -9.16 13.87 -16.58
N ALA A 255 -9.77 14.94 -17.09
CA ALA A 255 -9.22 16.29 -17.11
C ALA A 255 -10.27 17.30 -16.67
N LEU A 256 -9.87 18.19 -15.77
CA LEU A 256 -10.72 19.26 -15.25
C LEU A 256 -10.31 20.59 -15.87
N TYR A 257 -11.31 21.34 -16.32
CA TYR A 257 -11.17 22.66 -16.89
C TYR A 257 -12.04 23.63 -16.11
N SER A 258 -11.56 24.85 -15.98
CA SER A 258 -12.28 25.96 -15.38
C SER A 258 -12.17 27.19 -16.28
N ALA A 259 -13.21 27.99 -16.32
CA ALA A 259 -13.22 29.26 -17.03
C ALA A 259 -14.28 30.22 -16.46
N PRO A 260 -14.10 31.54 -16.63
CA PRO A 260 -15.04 32.55 -16.13
C PRO A 260 -16.37 32.58 -16.91
N THR A 261 -16.39 32.05 -18.13
CA THR A 261 -17.60 31.97 -18.96
C THR A 261 -17.73 30.59 -19.59
N GLU A 262 -18.97 30.14 -19.81
CA GLU A 262 -19.25 28.87 -20.47
C GLU A 262 -18.59 28.79 -21.86
N GLN A 263 -18.62 29.89 -22.62
CA GLN A 263 -18.00 29.97 -23.93
C GLN A 263 -16.47 29.81 -23.88
N ALA A 264 -15.81 30.40 -22.88
CA ALA A 264 -14.37 30.23 -22.69
C ALA A 264 -14.01 28.80 -22.29
N LEU A 265 -14.84 28.16 -21.46
CA LEU A 265 -14.71 26.75 -21.09
C LEU A 265 -14.85 25.84 -22.32
N MET A 266 -15.93 26.03 -23.09
CA MET A 266 -16.20 25.28 -24.32
C MET A 266 -15.06 25.44 -25.33
N ALA A 267 -14.55 26.65 -25.54
CA ALA A 267 -13.43 26.90 -26.45
C ALA A 267 -12.14 26.23 -25.98
N ARG A 268 -11.88 26.17 -24.66
CA ARG A 268 -10.72 25.49 -24.09
C ARG A 268 -10.81 23.98 -24.26
N ILE A 269 -11.96 23.40 -23.93
CA ILE A 269 -12.24 21.97 -24.09
C ILE A 269 -12.19 21.57 -25.57
N GLY A 270 -12.75 22.39 -26.46
CA GLY A 270 -12.70 22.17 -27.91
C GLY A 270 -11.26 22.10 -28.45
N ARG A 271 -10.35 22.97 -27.98
CA ARG A 271 -8.93 22.92 -28.34
C ARG A 271 -8.25 21.65 -27.86
N GLU A 272 -8.52 21.23 -26.61
CA GLU A 272 -7.96 19.98 -26.09
C GLU A 272 -8.43 18.79 -26.93
N LEU A 273 -9.72 18.71 -27.21
CA LEU A 273 -10.31 17.62 -28.00
C LEU A 273 -9.78 17.58 -29.43
N HIS A 274 -9.44 18.73 -30.01
CA HIS A 274 -8.84 18.80 -31.34
C HIS A 274 -7.38 18.33 -31.35
N ASN A 275 -6.65 18.53 -30.24
CA ASN A 275 -5.25 18.14 -30.10
C ASN A 275 -5.06 16.73 -29.54
N ALA A 276 -6.12 16.12 -29.00
CA ALA A 276 -6.07 14.78 -28.44
C ALA A 276 -6.01 13.72 -29.55
N ASP A 277 -4.98 12.88 -29.52
CA ASP A 277 -4.90 11.67 -30.35
C ASP A 277 -5.97 10.67 -29.89
N SER A 278 -7.19 10.82 -30.39
CA SER A 278 -8.27 9.86 -30.13
C SER A 278 -8.21 8.72 -31.13
N THR A 279 -8.15 7.47 -30.64
CA THR A 279 -8.37 6.30 -31.49
C THR A 279 -9.86 6.12 -31.77
N ALA A 280 -10.23 5.43 -32.85
CA ALA A 280 -11.63 5.21 -33.24
C ALA A 280 -12.47 4.46 -32.19
N ALA A 281 -11.83 3.84 -31.20
CA ALA A 281 -12.46 3.10 -30.11
C ALA A 281 -12.48 3.89 -28.78
N THR A 282 -12.04 5.14 -28.75
CA THR A 282 -12.07 5.99 -27.55
C THR A 282 -13.47 6.57 -27.38
N ASN A 283 -14.09 6.37 -26.23
CA ASN A 283 -15.30 7.08 -25.84
C ASN A 283 -14.95 8.26 -24.95
N LEU A 284 -15.80 9.28 -24.96
CA LEU A 284 -15.58 10.48 -24.20
C LEU A 284 -16.87 10.91 -23.50
N ARG A 285 -16.72 11.34 -22.25
CA ARG A 285 -17.76 11.98 -21.46
C ARG A 285 -17.33 13.41 -21.13
N LEU A 286 -18.22 14.36 -21.42
CA LEU A 286 -18.08 15.76 -21.06
C LEU A 286 -19.21 16.15 -20.10
N LEU A 287 -18.86 16.76 -18.97
CA LEU A 287 -19.80 17.38 -18.05
C LEU A 287 -19.42 18.84 -17.86
N ILE A 288 -20.37 19.75 -18.03
CA ILE A 288 -20.17 21.19 -17.78
C ILE A 288 -21.14 21.64 -16.70
N ALA A 289 -20.63 22.34 -15.71
CA ALA A 289 -21.40 22.86 -14.59
C ALA A 289 -21.09 24.34 -14.33
N ASP A 290 -22.11 25.06 -13.87
CA ASP A 290 -22.02 26.42 -13.34
C ASP A 290 -21.87 26.36 -11.83
N ARG A 291 -20.80 26.96 -11.31
CA ARG A 291 -20.50 27.09 -9.88
C ARG A 291 -21.00 28.45 -9.42
N THR A 292 -22.15 28.45 -8.76
CA THR A 292 -22.72 29.64 -8.12
C THR A 292 -22.49 29.60 -6.61
N ALA A 293 -22.69 30.74 -5.93
CA ALA A 293 -22.61 30.80 -4.46
C ALA A 293 -23.57 29.81 -3.76
N SER A 294 -24.64 29.40 -4.45
CA SER A 294 -25.64 28.43 -4.00
C SER A 294 -25.30 26.95 -4.31
N GLY A 295 -24.16 26.66 -4.96
CA GLY A 295 -23.72 25.31 -5.29
C GLY A 295 -23.35 25.11 -6.76
N THR A 296 -23.12 23.85 -7.14
CA THR A 296 -22.73 23.46 -8.50
C THR A 296 -23.94 22.91 -9.26
N ARG A 297 -24.34 23.57 -10.35
CA ARG A 297 -25.43 23.14 -11.21
C ARG A 297 -24.90 22.59 -12.53
N VAL A 298 -25.16 21.33 -12.84
CA VAL A 298 -24.81 20.73 -14.13
C VAL A 298 -25.67 21.36 -15.23
N LEU A 299 -25.01 21.93 -16.24
CA LEU A 299 -25.65 22.54 -17.41
C LEU A 299 -25.74 21.54 -18.57
N HIS A 300 -24.63 20.86 -18.86
CA HIS A 300 -24.51 19.97 -20.02
C HIS A 300 -23.84 18.66 -19.66
N ARG A 301 -24.30 17.60 -20.34
CA ARG A 301 -23.72 16.26 -20.29
C ARG A 301 -23.74 15.66 -21.69
N ASP A 302 -22.58 15.32 -22.19
CA ASP A 302 -22.42 14.66 -23.49
C ASP A 302 -21.58 13.42 -23.35
N ASP A 303 -22.03 12.35 -23.98
CA ASP A 303 -21.34 11.06 -23.99
C ASP A 303 -21.25 10.54 -25.44
N GLY A 304 -20.08 9.99 -25.82
CA GLY A 304 -19.87 9.29 -27.08
C GLY A 304 -18.49 9.47 -27.69
N HIS A 305 -18.35 9.13 -28.97
CA HIS A 305 -17.10 9.30 -29.70
C HIS A 305 -16.68 10.79 -29.74
N PRO A 306 -15.37 11.14 -29.64
CA PRO A 306 -14.89 12.51 -29.60
C PRO A 306 -15.47 13.43 -30.68
N ALA A 307 -15.59 12.95 -31.93
CA ALA A 307 -16.22 13.69 -33.02
C ALA A 307 -17.66 14.14 -32.72
N LYS A 308 -18.47 13.30 -32.06
CA LYS A 308 -19.84 13.63 -31.66
C LYS A 308 -19.87 14.71 -30.58
N VAL A 309 -18.98 14.58 -29.58
CA VAL A 309 -18.90 15.56 -28.48
C VAL A 309 -18.36 16.90 -28.97
N ILE A 310 -17.39 16.90 -29.89
CA ILE A 310 -16.92 18.11 -30.59
C ILE A 310 -18.06 18.77 -31.36
N GLY A 311 -18.88 17.99 -32.08
CA GLY A 311 -20.08 18.50 -32.75
C GLY A 311 -21.04 19.22 -31.79
N ALA A 312 -21.37 18.58 -30.67
CA ALA A 312 -22.24 19.15 -29.64
C ALA A 312 -21.66 20.41 -28.99
N ILE A 313 -20.35 20.47 -28.75
CA ILE A 313 -19.65 21.67 -28.26
C ILE A 313 -19.76 22.80 -29.29
N ASN A 314 -19.54 22.52 -30.57
CA ASN A 314 -19.57 23.52 -31.64
C ASN A 314 -20.98 24.10 -31.85
N GLU A 315 -22.01 23.24 -31.87
CA GLU A 315 -23.41 23.66 -31.97
C GLU A 315 -23.80 24.56 -30.78
N ARG A 316 -23.39 24.19 -29.57
CA ARG A 316 -23.66 25.01 -28.38
C ARG A 316 -22.88 26.31 -28.37
N GLY A 317 -21.60 26.27 -28.72
CA GLY A 317 -20.75 27.46 -28.83
C GLY A 317 -21.31 28.52 -29.80
N GLN A 318 -22.09 28.10 -30.80
CA GLN A 318 -22.82 29.00 -31.71
C GLN A 318 -24.15 29.50 -31.13
N SER A 319 -24.82 28.69 -30.32
CA SER A 319 -26.11 29.03 -29.69
C SER A 319 -25.99 29.90 -28.43
N VAL A 320 -24.87 29.82 -27.71
CA VAL A 320 -24.60 30.62 -26.50
C VAL A 320 -24.34 32.05 -26.93
N ARG A 321 -25.40 32.87 -26.95
CA ARG A 321 -25.25 34.33 -27.07
C ARG A 321 -24.41 34.81 -25.89
N PRO A 322 -23.44 35.72 -26.12
CA PRO A 322 -22.73 36.35 -25.01
C PRO A 322 -23.78 37.06 -24.15
N GLN A 323 -24.12 36.47 -23.01
CA GLN A 323 -24.79 37.21 -21.95
C GLN A 323 -23.75 38.17 -21.41
N THR A 324 -23.62 39.33 -22.05
CA THR A 324 -23.03 40.50 -21.41
C THR A 324 -23.77 40.65 -20.09
N PRO A 325 -23.08 40.72 -18.93
CA PRO A 325 -23.77 40.92 -17.66
C PRO A 325 -24.43 42.30 -17.72
N THR A 326 -25.69 42.32 -18.13
CA THR A 326 -26.52 43.53 -18.15
C THR A 326 -26.73 43.92 -16.70
N ARG A 327 -26.04 44.98 -16.28
CA ARG A 327 -26.34 45.71 -15.05
C ARG A 327 -27.82 46.11 -15.11
N LEU A 328 -28.67 45.39 -14.39
CA LEU A 328 -30.06 45.78 -14.21
C LEU A 328 -30.10 46.98 -13.25
N PRO A 329 -30.77 48.09 -13.61
CA PRO A 329 -31.06 49.16 -12.66
C PRO A 329 -32.13 48.69 -11.68
N HIS A 330 -31.97 49.07 -10.41
CA HIS A 330 -32.97 48.87 -9.37
C HIS A 330 -34.29 49.53 -9.76
N GLY A 331 -35.27 48.72 -10.16
CA GLY A 331 -36.64 49.13 -10.46
C GLY A 331 -37.60 48.48 -9.47
N ARG A 332 -38.02 49.28 -8.48
CA ARG A 332 -39.09 49.01 -7.51
C ARG A 332 -40.41 48.74 -8.25
N SER A 333 -41.04 47.59 -8.01
CA SER A 333 -42.45 47.37 -8.36
C SER A 333 -43.12 46.59 -7.24
N GLU A 334 -44.03 47.28 -6.57
CA GLU A 334 -44.99 46.71 -5.63
C GLU A 334 -46.13 46.00 -6.37
N THR A 335 -46.80 45.12 -5.62
CA THR A 335 -48.19 44.64 -5.74
C THR A 335 -48.50 43.30 -6.44
N ALA A 336 -49.33 42.54 -5.70
CA ALA A 336 -50.14 41.36 -6.03
C ALA A 336 -49.37 40.05 -6.28
N GLY A 337 -49.56 38.96 -5.54
CA GLY A 337 -50.63 38.60 -4.62
C GLY A 337 -50.98 37.13 -4.83
N ILE A 338 -50.77 36.32 -3.79
CA ILE A 338 -51.53 35.11 -3.44
C ILE A 338 -51.38 33.92 -4.40
N GLY A 339 -50.53 32.95 -4.04
CA GLY A 339 -50.65 31.59 -4.61
C GLY A 339 -49.44 30.64 -4.57
N GLU A 340 -48.24 31.05 -4.14
CA GLU A 340 -47.04 30.20 -4.24
C GLU A 340 -46.51 29.60 -2.93
N ASP A 341 -46.91 30.12 -1.77
CA ASP A 341 -46.33 29.69 -0.50
C ASP A 341 -46.83 28.32 0.00
N GLN A 342 -48.01 27.85 -0.46
CA GLN A 342 -48.49 26.50 -0.16
C GLN A 342 -47.92 25.41 -1.08
N LYS A 343 -47.43 25.75 -2.28
CA LYS A 343 -46.70 24.79 -3.14
C LYS A 343 -45.23 24.65 -2.77
N ARG A 344 -44.60 25.71 -2.24
CA ARG A 344 -43.22 25.65 -1.72
C ARG A 344 -43.08 24.86 -0.42
N ALA A 345 -44.11 24.83 0.43
CA ALA A 345 -44.07 24.08 1.68
C ALA A 345 -44.24 22.55 1.51
N GLN A 346 -44.80 22.07 0.39
CA GLN A 346 -44.98 20.63 0.12
C GLN A 346 -43.88 19.99 -0.73
N THR A 347 -42.93 20.76 -1.28
CA THR A 347 -41.75 20.22 -2.00
C THR A 347 -40.44 20.33 -1.21
N ALA A 348 -40.48 20.86 0.01
CA ALA A 348 -39.31 21.06 0.87
C ALA A 348 -39.10 19.96 1.93
N GLU A 349 -40.03 19.00 2.06
CA GLU A 349 -39.86 17.81 2.89
C GLU A 349 -39.39 16.64 2.00
N THR A 350 -38.24 16.04 2.34
CA THR A 350 -37.52 14.93 1.67
C THR A 350 -36.56 15.25 0.51
N ASN A 351 -35.82 16.36 0.56
CA ASN A 351 -34.58 16.50 -0.22
C ASN A 351 -33.37 16.52 0.71
N GLU A 352 -33.13 15.42 1.44
CA GLU A 352 -31.80 15.21 2.01
C GLU A 352 -30.82 15.07 0.83
N PRO A 353 -29.77 15.92 0.74
CA PRO A 353 -28.82 15.82 -0.36
C PRO A 353 -28.13 14.46 -0.30
N TYR A 354 -28.30 13.64 -1.36
CA TYR A 354 -27.61 12.37 -1.52
C TYR A 354 -26.12 12.56 -1.25
N ARG A 355 -25.62 12.01 -0.13
CA ARG A 355 -24.22 12.20 0.28
C ARG A 355 -23.23 11.44 -0.59
N TRP A 356 -23.69 10.36 -1.21
CA TRP A 356 -22.85 9.41 -1.92
C TRP A 356 -23.36 9.21 -3.35
N GLU A 357 -22.45 9.25 -4.30
CA GLU A 357 -22.69 8.84 -5.68
C GLU A 357 -21.84 7.62 -5.98
N THR A 358 -22.42 6.59 -6.60
CA THR A 358 -21.67 5.37 -6.95
C THR A 358 -21.84 5.04 -8.42
N THR A 359 -20.75 4.68 -9.09
CA THR A 359 -20.73 4.26 -10.50
C THR A 359 -20.06 2.90 -10.64
N ILE A 360 -20.71 1.97 -11.33
CA ILE A 360 -20.17 0.66 -11.70
C ILE A 360 -19.92 0.66 -13.20
N ARG A 361 -18.72 0.26 -13.63
CA ARG A 361 -18.32 0.10 -15.04
C ARG A 361 -17.89 -1.33 -15.28
N TYR A 362 -18.37 -1.96 -16.35
CA TYR A 362 -18.01 -3.33 -16.73
C TYR A 362 -17.99 -3.48 -18.25
N ARG A 363 -17.21 -4.45 -18.73
CA ARG A 363 -17.12 -4.77 -20.17
C ARG A 363 -17.60 -6.18 -20.42
N THR A 364 -18.73 -6.34 -21.09
CA THR A 364 -19.24 -7.66 -21.46
C THR A 364 -18.26 -8.33 -22.44
N PRO A 365 -17.83 -9.60 -22.21
CA PRO A 365 -16.96 -10.31 -23.13
C PRO A 365 -17.55 -10.33 -24.55
N GLY A 366 -16.76 -9.94 -25.55
CA GLY A 366 -17.20 -9.84 -26.94
C GLY A 366 -17.88 -8.51 -27.31
N SER A 367 -18.15 -7.61 -26.36
CA SER A 367 -18.58 -6.25 -26.65
C SER A 367 -17.41 -5.26 -26.53
N PRO A 368 -17.18 -4.41 -27.54
CA PRO A 368 -16.23 -3.30 -27.43
C PRO A 368 -16.76 -2.17 -26.54
N GLN A 369 -18.03 -2.20 -26.14
CA GLN A 369 -18.65 -1.14 -25.35
C GLN A 369 -18.48 -1.41 -23.85
N VAL A 370 -18.09 -0.37 -23.12
CA VAL A 370 -18.11 -0.34 -21.65
C VAL A 370 -19.51 0.06 -21.21
N SER A 371 -20.18 -0.81 -20.47
CA SER A 371 -21.47 -0.52 -19.84
C SER A 371 -21.23 0.14 -18.49
N SER A 372 -22.08 1.10 -18.13
CA SER A 372 -22.03 1.74 -16.81
C SER A 372 -23.41 1.84 -16.16
N ALA A 373 -23.45 1.66 -14.83
CA ALA A 373 -24.61 1.89 -13.99
C ALA A 373 -24.26 2.91 -12.91
N ARG A 374 -25.20 3.79 -12.54
CA ARG A 374 -24.97 4.84 -11.53
C ARG A 374 -26.12 4.89 -10.53
N GLY A 375 -25.80 5.08 -9.26
CA GLY A 375 -26.72 5.22 -8.14
C GLY A 375 -26.39 6.44 -7.28
N LEU A 376 -27.40 7.03 -6.66
CA LEU A 376 -27.29 8.10 -5.67
C LEU A 376 -27.79 7.58 -4.33
N HIS A 377 -27.07 7.86 -3.25
CA HIS A 377 -27.27 7.24 -1.94
C HIS A 377 -27.12 8.28 -0.83
N SER A 378 -27.97 8.16 0.19
CA SER A 378 -27.93 9.00 1.39
C SER A 378 -26.78 8.62 2.31
N THR A 379 -26.39 7.34 2.33
CA THR A 379 -25.38 6.77 3.23
C THR A 379 -24.41 5.85 2.51
N ALA A 380 -23.22 5.63 3.09
CA ALA A 380 -22.23 4.68 2.57
C ALA A 380 -22.76 3.23 2.59
N ALA A 381 -23.62 2.89 3.56
CA ALA A 381 -24.26 1.58 3.65
C ALA A 381 -25.24 1.34 2.50
N GLU A 382 -26.03 2.35 2.13
CA GLU A 382 -26.93 2.27 0.98
C GLU A 382 -26.14 2.15 -0.34
N ALA A 383 -25.02 2.88 -0.45
CA ALA A 383 -24.10 2.75 -1.59
C ALA A 383 -23.52 1.33 -1.73
N GLU A 384 -23.05 0.71 -0.63
CA GLU A 384 -22.59 -0.68 -0.65
C GLU A 384 -23.68 -1.65 -1.10
N GLN A 385 -24.88 -1.54 -0.51
CA GLN A 385 -25.99 -2.43 -0.80
C GLN A 385 -26.41 -2.34 -2.27
N TRP A 386 -26.45 -1.11 -2.80
CA TRP A 386 -26.72 -0.88 -4.21
C TRP A 386 -25.66 -1.53 -5.09
N VAL A 387 -24.36 -1.37 -4.79
CA VAL A 387 -23.29 -2.01 -5.57
C VAL A 387 -23.44 -3.53 -5.59
N LYS A 388 -23.66 -4.14 -4.42
CA LYS A 388 -23.87 -5.58 -4.33
C LYS A 388 -25.10 -6.05 -5.08
N HIS A 389 -26.20 -5.30 -5.01
CA HIS A 389 -27.42 -5.62 -5.72
C HIS A 389 -27.19 -5.56 -7.24
N THR A 390 -26.64 -4.45 -7.74
CA THR A 390 -26.35 -4.26 -9.16
C THR A 390 -25.38 -5.33 -9.68
N LEU A 391 -24.32 -5.64 -8.94
CA LEU A 391 -23.38 -6.69 -9.36
C LEU A 391 -23.97 -8.11 -9.36
N ARG A 392 -25.02 -8.38 -8.56
CA ARG A 392 -25.75 -9.67 -8.58
C ARG A 392 -26.77 -9.76 -9.70
N THR A 393 -27.38 -8.63 -10.07
CA THR A 393 -28.40 -8.58 -11.13
C THR A 393 -27.80 -8.42 -12.52
N LEU A 394 -26.56 -7.94 -12.60
CA LEU A 394 -25.78 -7.92 -13.82
C LEU A 394 -25.49 -9.35 -14.28
N ASP A 395 -26.10 -9.76 -15.39
CA ASP A 395 -25.80 -11.01 -16.10
C ASP A 395 -24.46 -10.89 -16.84
N VAL A 396 -23.39 -10.88 -16.04
CA VAL A 396 -22.04 -10.61 -16.49
C VAL A 396 -21.18 -11.84 -16.16
N SER A 397 -20.46 -12.33 -17.16
CA SER A 397 -19.58 -13.50 -17.03
C SER A 397 -18.66 -13.34 -15.81
N PRO A 398 -18.44 -14.41 -15.00
CA PRO A 398 -17.64 -14.34 -13.78
C PRO A 398 -16.18 -13.89 -13.99
N ASP A 399 -15.67 -13.95 -15.22
CA ASP A 399 -14.33 -13.47 -15.59
C ASP A 399 -14.29 -11.99 -16.02
N THR A 400 -15.43 -11.31 -16.03
CA THR A 400 -15.49 -9.90 -16.40
C THR A 400 -14.87 -9.04 -15.31
N THR A 401 -14.00 -8.12 -15.73
CA THR A 401 -13.46 -7.10 -14.83
C THR A 401 -14.50 -5.99 -14.66
N VAL A 402 -14.82 -5.69 -13.42
CA VAL A 402 -15.77 -4.66 -13.00
C VAL A 402 -15.02 -3.64 -12.14
N THR A 403 -15.36 -2.37 -12.31
CA THR A 403 -14.86 -1.27 -11.48
C THR A 403 -16.04 -0.59 -10.81
N ALA A 404 -16.03 -0.47 -9.48
CA ALA A 404 -16.99 0.30 -8.70
C ALA A 404 -16.27 1.47 -8.05
N ALA A 405 -16.77 2.69 -8.25
CA ALA A 405 -16.23 3.90 -7.64
C ALA A 405 -17.34 4.65 -6.91
N SER A 406 -17.05 5.15 -5.71
CA SER A 406 -17.98 5.92 -4.88
C SER A 406 -17.37 7.27 -4.53
N TRP A 407 -18.15 8.33 -4.70
CA TRP A 407 -17.81 9.73 -4.42
C TRP A 407 -18.63 10.22 -3.24
N GLU A 408 -17.99 10.93 -2.33
CA GLU A 408 -18.66 11.68 -1.27
C GLU A 408 -18.91 13.11 -1.78
N ASN A 409 -20.10 13.65 -1.53
CA ASN A 409 -20.60 14.98 -1.91
C ASN A 409 -19.57 15.97 -2.49
N ASN A 410 -19.71 16.27 -3.79
CA ASN A 410 -18.91 17.27 -4.51
C ASN A 410 -17.39 17.06 -4.48
N GLN A 411 -16.89 15.91 -4.02
CA GLN A 411 -15.48 15.59 -4.18
C GLN A 411 -15.16 15.28 -5.65
N VAL A 412 -14.06 15.87 -6.12
CA VAL A 412 -13.56 15.66 -7.48
C VAL A 412 -12.97 14.26 -7.63
N GLU A 413 -12.38 13.74 -6.55
CA GLU A 413 -11.82 12.39 -6.50
C GLU A 413 -12.81 11.43 -5.84
N PRO A 414 -12.88 10.17 -6.30
CA PRO A 414 -13.70 9.17 -5.63
C PRO A 414 -13.11 8.89 -4.25
N ALA A 415 -13.94 8.96 -3.22
CA ALA A 415 -13.60 8.52 -1.88
C ALA A 415 -13.23 7.02 -1.84
N TYR A 416 -13.65 6.24 -2.83
CA TYR A 416 -13.31 4.83 -2.96
C TYR A 416 -13.38 4.31 -4.40
N ILE A 417 -12.44 3.44 -4.79
CA ILE A 417 -12.44 2.69 -6.06
C ILE A 417 -12.07 1.23 -5.77
N ALA A 418 -12.88 0.30 -6.26
CA ALA A 418 -12.61 -1.14 -6.29
C ALA A 418 -12.60 -1.63 -7.75
N THR A 419 -11.57 -2.38 -8.14
CA THR A 419 -11.46 -2.96 -9.50
C THR A 419 -11.07 -4.42 -9.42
N GLY A 420 -11.86 -5.29 -10.06
CA GLY A 420 -11.55 -6.72 -10.12
C GLY A 420 -12.72 -7.56 -10.61
N ARG A 421 -12.71 -8.85 -10.27
CA ARG A 421 -13.85 -9.74 -10.52
C ARG A 421 -15.03 -9.34 -9.65
N THR A 422 -16.25 -9.67 -10.09
CA THR A 422 -17.50 -9.35 -9.40
C THR A 422 -17.45 -9.66 -7.89
N GLN A 423 -16.99 -10.85 -7.50
CA GLN A 423 -16.90 -11.24 -6.09
C GLN A 423 -15.87 -10.40 -5.31
N PHE A 424 -14.71 -10.14 -5.91
CA PHE A 424 -13.66 -9.32 -5.29
C PHE A 424 -14.17 -7.90 -5.03
N VAL A 425 -14.82 -7.28 -6.02
CA VAL A 425 -15.39 -5.94 -5.88
C VAL A 425 -16.47 -5.91 -4.79
N MET A 426 -17.32 -6.94 -4.68
CA MET A 426 -18.30 -7.03 -3.60
C MET A 426 -17.65 -7.07 -2.20
N ASP A 427 -16.57 -7.84 -2.05
CA ASP A 427 -15.87 -8.00 -0.77
C ASP A 427 -15.12 -6.70 -0.39
N GLU A 428 -14.48 -6.06 -1.37
CA GLU A 428 -13.74 -4.81 -1.18
C GLU A 428 -14.67 -3.67 -0.75
N VAL A 429 -15.82 -3.50 -1.42
CA VAL A 429 -16.82 -2.47 -1.07
C VAL A 429 -17.37 -2.68 0.35
N THR A 430 -17.50 -3.92 0.80
CA THR A 430 -17.84 -4.22 2.21
C THR A 430 -16.77 -3.75 3.18
N GLN A 431 -15.51 -4.00 2.85
CA GLN A 431 -14.39 -3.56 3.67
C GLN A 431 -14.34 -2.03 3.75
N TRP A 432 -14.54 -1.34 2.63
CA TRP A 432 -14.60 0.11 2.58
C TRP A 432 -15.68 0.69 3.51
N ARG A 433 -16.91 0.19 3.46
CA ARG A 433 -17.99 0.66 4.34
C ARG A 433 -17.67 0.48 5.81
N THR A 434 -17.03 -0.63 6.21
CA THR A 434 -16.55 -0.79 7.60
C THR A 434 -15.48 0.24 7.99
N GLY A 435 -14.71 0.73 7.02
CA GLY A 435 -13.75 1.81 7.21
C GLY A 435 -14.43 3.15 7.46
N VAL A 436 -15.45 3.48 6.66
CA VAL A 436 -16.24 4.72 6.81
C VAL A 436 -16.97 4.75 8.17
N GLU A 437 -17.66 3.67 8.54
CA GLU A 437 -18.35 3.57 9.85
C GLU A 437 -17.38 3.77 11.04
N ARG A 438 -16.16 3.22 10.93
CA ARG A 438 -15.13 3.36 11.97
C ARG A 438 -14.62 4.81 12.07
N ALA A 439 -14.48 5.49 10.94
CA ALA A 439 -14.09 6.89 10.90
C ALA A 439 -15.16 7.80 11.51
N GLU A 440 -16.45 7.53 11.23
CA GLU A 440 -17.57 8.28 11.78
C GLU A 440 -17.80 8.05 13.28
N ALA A 441 -17.45 6.88 13.81
CA ALA A 441 -17.67 6.53 15.22
C ALA A 441 -16.67 7.13 16.23
N THR A 442 -15.69 7.94 15.80
CA THR A 442 -14.67 8.53 16.69
C THR A 442 -14.91 10.03 16.89
N PRO A 443 -15.55 10.48 17.99
CA PRO A 443 -15.82 11.90 18.21
C PRO A 443 -14.58 12.63 18.79
N GLU A 444 -14.19 13.74 18.16
CA GLU A 444 -13.10 14.64 18.58
C GLU A 444 -13.39 15.31 19.94
N ARG A 445 -12.38 15.39 20.83
CA ARG A 445 -12.45 16.04 22.15
C ARG A 445 -11.53 17.27 22.20
N GLY A 446 -12.13 18.44 22.38
CA GLY A 446 -11.64 19.56 23.19
C GLY A 446 -10.55 20.47 22.63
N THR A 447 -10.95 21.62 22.13
CA THR A 447 -10.14 22.82 21.86
C THR A 447 -10.02 23.70 23.12
N GLU A 448 -8.80 24.09 23.49
CA GLU A 448 -8.53 25.23 24.37
C GLU A 448 -7.61 26.24 23.66
N SER A 449 -7.93 27.52 23.86
CA SER A 449 -7.50 28.67 23.08
C SER A 449 -6.28 29.41 23.66
N HIS A 450 -5.76 30.36 22.86
CA HIS A 450 -5.06 31.63 23.25
C HIS A 450 -3.51 31.72 23.13
N PRO A 451 -2.87 32.92 23.06
CA PRO A 451 -2.79 33.85 21.90
C PRO A 451 -1.34 34.35 21.53
N ASP A 452 -1.27 35.10 20.41
CA ASP A 452 -0.32 36.19 19.99
C ASP A 452 1.21 36.04 19.96
N ARG A 453 1.82 36.19 18.75
CA ARG A 453 2.93 37.14 18.42
C ARG A 453 3.37 37.13 16.93
N PRO A 454 4.18 38.10 16.44
CA PRO A 454 3.90 38.84 15.22
C PRO A 454 4.72 38.43 13.99
N ARG A 455 4.21 38.89 12.85
CA ARG A 455 4.64 38.70 11.47
C ARG A 455 5.86 39.55 11.12
N THR A 456 6.85 38.96 10.43
CA THR A 456 7.81 39.71 9.60
C THR A 456 8.28 38.84 8.44
N GLU A 457 7.84 39.18 7.22
CA GLU A 457 8.41 38.72 5.95
C GLU A 457 9.08 39.91 5.26
N PRO A 458 10.17 39.71 4.50
CA PRO A 458 10.52 40.60 3.42
C PRO A 458 10.35 39.91 2.05
N ALA A 459 9.84 40.72 1.11
CA ALA A 459 9.49 40.39 -0.26
C ALA A 459 10.69 40.09 -1.17
N ALA A 460 10.46 39.26 -2.20
CA ALA A 460 11.34 39.10 -3.36
C ALA A 460 10.53 39.28 -4.67
N PRO A 461 11.06 39.98 -5.70
CA PRO A 461 10.34 40.29 -6.93
C PRO A 461 10.53 39.24 -8.03
N GLU A 462 9.43 38.93 -8.72
CA GLU A 462 9.34 38.12 -9.93
C GLU A 462 10.06 38.78 -11.12
N ARG A 463 10.75 37.96 -11.94
CA ARG A 463 11.19 38.33 -13.29
C ARG A 463 10.79 37.22 -14.27
N ASP A 464 9.93 37.59 -15.21
CA ASP A 464 9.61 36.81 -16.41
C ASP A 464 10.83 36.73 -17.34
N THR A 465 11.32 35.53 -17.61
CA THR A 465 12.24 35.25 -18.73
C THR A 465 11.76 34.03 -19.50
N ALA A 466 11.52 34.20 -20.80
CA ALA A 466 11.17 33.11 -21.70
C ALA A 466 12.35 32.10 -21.81
N PRO A 467 12.06 30.79 -21.91
CA PRO A 467 13.09 29.75 -21.89
C PRO A 467 14.02 29.83 -23.11
N SER A 468 15.33 29.79 -22.86
CA SER A 468 16.35 29.89 -23.92
C SER A 468 16.43 28.60 -24.76
N ARG A 469 16.97 28.68 -25.98
CA ARG A 469 17.18 27.52 -26.87
C ARG A 469 17.99 26.38 -26.22
N ALA A 470 18.88 26.71 -25.28
CA ALA A 470 19.63 25.73 -24.51
C ALA A 470 18.77 24.93 -23.52
N GLU A 471 17.67 25.51 -23.01
CA GLU A 471 16.71 24.83 -22.14
C GLU A 471 15.83 23.85 -22.94
N TYR A 472 15.50 24.18 -24.19
CA TYR A 472 14.83 23.24 -25.10
C TYR A 472 15.70 22.03 -25.42
N ASP A 473 16.99 22.22 -25.69
CA ASP A 473 17.92 21.10 -25.93
C ASP A 473 18.14 20.26 -24.66
N ALA A 474 18.13 20.88 -23.47
CA ALA A 474 18.19 20.17 -22.21
C ALA A 474 16.91 19.37 -21.93
N LEU A 475 15.75 19.90 -22.31
CA LEU A 475 14.46 19.24 -22.19
C LEU A 475 14.35 18.05 -23.16
N ALA A 476 14.80 18.19 -24.39
CA ALA A 476 14.84 17.11 -25.38
C ALA A 476 15.66 15.90 -24.86
N ARG A 477 16.84 16.15 -24.27
CA ARG A 477 17.65 15.06 -23.65
C ARG A 477 16.96 14.38 -22.48
N LYS A 478 16.20 15.14 -21.68
CA LYS A 478 15.40 14.57 -20.57
C LYS A 478 14.26 13.70 -21.08
N VAL A 479 13.62 14.09 -22.18
CA VAL A 479 12.58 13.28 -22.83
C VAL A 479 13.17 11.98 -23.37
N ASP A 480 14.35 12.02 -24.00
CA ASP A 480 15.04 10.82 -24.48
C ASP A 480 15.49 9.89 -23.34
N ASP A 481 15.93 10.43 -22.20
CA ASP A 481 16.27 9.65 -21.01
C ASP A 481 15.01 9.01 -20.39
N LEU A 482 13.92 9.77 -20.28
CA LEU A 482 12.64 9.25 -19.79
C LEU A 482 12.08 8.16 -20.70
N SER A 483 12.17 8.33 -22.02
CA SER A 483 11.73 7.34 -23.00
C SER A 483 12.52 6.02 -22.86
N ARG A 484 13.84 6.10 -22.66
CA ARG A 484 14.69 4.93 -22.38
C ARG A 484 14.34 4.24 -21.06
N ARG A 485 14.12 5.00 -19.99
CA ARG A 485 13.69 4.45 -18.69
C ARG A 485 12.33 3.78 -18.79
N TYR A 486 11.39 4.38 -19.53
CA TYR A 486 10.06 3.80 -19.75
C TYR A 486 10.15 2.46 -20.49
N GLN A 487 10.98 2.37 -21.54
CA GLN A 487 11.23 1.11 -22.24
C GLN A 487 11.85 0.03 -21.34
N GLN A 488 12.78 0.40 -20.45
CA GLN A 488 13.35 -0.54 -19.47
C GLN A 488 12.30 -1.05 -18.48
N VAL A 489 11.45 -0.17 -17.96
CA VAL A 489 10.35 -0.56 -17.05
C VAL A 489 9.34 -1.45 -17.77
N ASP A 490 9.00 -1.17 -19.02
CA ASP A 490 8.06 -2.00 -19.79
C ASP A 490 8.64 -3.40 -20.05
N MET A 491 9.94 -3.52 -20.33
CA MET A 491 10.61 -4.81 -20.47
C MET A 491 10.64 -5.59 -19.15
N ALA A 492 11.00 -4.94 -18.04
CA ALA A 492 10.98 -5.56 -16.72
C ALA A 492 9.56 -6.04 -16.32
N ARG A 493 8.54 -5.25 -16.66
CA ARG A 493 7.13 -5.62 -16.46
C ARG A 493 6.76 -6.86 -17.26
N ARG A 494 7.16 -6.97 -18.53
CA ARG A 494 6.90 -8.16 -19.37
C ARG A 494 7.54 -9.42 -18.76
N THR A 495 8.81 -9.32 -18.35
CA THR A 495 9.50 -10.44 -17.67
C THR A 495 8.79 -10.86 -16.39
N ALA A 496 8.36 -9.91 -15.56
CA ALA A 496 7.62 -10.21 -14.34
C ALA A 496 6.25 -10.87 -14.62
N VAL A 497 5.58 -10.49 -15.70
CA VAL A 497 4.32 -11.13 -16.14
C VAL A 497 4.57 -12.57 -16.59
N ASP A 498 5.66 -12.82 -17.33
CA ASP A 498 6.06 -14.16 -17.74
C ASP A 498 6.38 -15.05 -16.53
N ASP A 499 7.14 -14.54 -15.55
CA ASP A 499 7.45 -15.25 -14.31
C ASP A 499 6.18 -15.57 -13.49
N LEU A 500 5.25 -14.62 -13.39
CA LEU A 500 3.95 -14.85 -12.74
C LEU A 500 3.13 -15.91 -13.47
N SER A 501 3.21 -15.96 -14.80
CA SER A 501 2.51 -16.99 -15.58
C SER A 501 3.10 -18.39 -15.33
N ALA A 502 4.43 -18.51 -15.25
CA ALA A 502 5.11 -19.75 -14.93
C ALA A 502 4.78 -20.22 -13.50
N LEU A 503 4.80 -19.31 -12.53
CA LEU A 503 4.44 -19.62 -11.14
C LEU A 503 2.99 -20.09 -10.99
N ARG A 504 2.07 -19.51 -11.77
CA ARG A 504 0.67 -19.96 -11.81
C ARG A 504 0.53 -21.36 -12.40
N ALA A 505 1.27 -21.68 -13.46
CA ALA A 505 1.29 -23.01 -14.04
C ALA A 505 1.80 -24.06 -13.03
N ASP A 506 2.87 -23.73 -12.29
CA ASP A 506 3.40 -24.59 -11.22
C ASP A 506 2.40 -24.77 -10.07
N HIS A 507 1.71 -23.71 -9.66
CA HIS A 507 0.67 -23.80 -8.63
C HIS A 507 -0.47 -24.74 -9.03
N VAL A 508 -0.95 -24.65 -10.28
CA VAL A 508 -1.96 -25.57 -10.81
C VAL A 508 -1.44 -27.01 -10.79
N LYS A 509 -0.21 -27.24 -11.25
CA LYS A 509 0.41 -28.58 -11.24
C LYS A 509 0.53 -29.16 -9.83
N LEU A 510 1.00 -28.37 -8.87
CA LEU A 510 1.11 -28.77 -7.46
C LEU A 510 -0.26 -29.06 -6.84
N THR A 511 -1.26 -28.23 -7.13
CA THR A 511 -2.62 -28.44 -6.63
C THR A 511 -3.19 -29.77 -7.15
N THR A 512 -2.99 -30.07 -8.43
CA THR A 512 -3.39 -31.35 -9.02
C THR A 512 -2.67 -32.54 -8.37
N GLN A 513 -1.36 -32.41 -8.11
CA GLN A 513 -0.59 -33.45 -7.41
C GLN A 513 -1.07 -33.67 -5.98
N VAL A 514 -1.38 -32.61 -5.24
CA VAL A 514 -1.91 -32.71 -3.86
C VAL A 514 -3.27 -33.41 -3.86
N ASN A 515 -4.15 -33.08 -4.81
CA ASN A 515 -5.45 -33.73 -4.93
C ASN A 515 -5.29 -35.23 -5.23
N GLN A 516 -4.39 -35.59 -6.15
CA GLN A 516 -4.10 -36.99 -6.48
C GLN A 516 -3.52 -37.77 -5.28
N LEU A 517 -2.57 -37.19 -4.55
CA LEU A 517 -2.02 -37.83 -3.35
C LEU A 517 -3.06 -37.97 -2.23
N THR A 518 -4.01 -37.04 -2.16
CA THR A 518 -5.11 -37.11 -1.20
C THR A 518 -6.07 -38.25 -1.54
N THR A 519 -6.42 -38.44 -2.82
CA THR A 519 -7.23 -39.57 -3.27
C THR A 519 -6.52 -40.91 -3.04
N GLU A 520 -5.22 -41.00 -3.35
CA GLU A 520 -4.43 -42.22 -3.11
C GLU A 520 -4.35 -42.56 -1.62
N ARG A 521 -4.23 -41.55 -0.74
CA ARG A 521 -4.26 -41.75 0.71
C ARG A 521 -5.62 -42.30 1.16
N ASP A 522 -6.72 -41.75 0.68
CA ASP A 522 -8.06 -42.14 1.10
C ASP A 522 -8.39 -43.57 0.65
N GLU A 523 -7.97 -43.96 -0.55
CA GLU A 523 -8.03 -45.35 -1.03
C GLU A 523 -7.19 -46.29 -0.16
N ALA A 524 -5.97 -45.90 0.20
CA ALA A 524 -5.11 -46.71 1.06
C ALA A 524 -5.70 -46.89 2.47
N VAL A 525 -6.35 -45.86 3.02
CA VAL A 525 -7.06 -45.94 4.31
C VAL A 525 -8.28 -46.88 4.22
N ALA A 526 -9.04 -46.82 3.12
CA ALA A 526 -10.16 -47.74 2.89
C ALA A 526 -9.70 -49.20 2.80
N LEU A 527 -8.63 -49.47 2.05
CA LEU A 527 -8.03 -50.82 1.95
C LEU A 527 -7.47 -51.32 3.28
N ALA A 528 -6.87 -50.44 4.09
CA ALA A 528 -6.42 -50.79 5.43
C ALA A 528 -7.60 -51.18 6.33
N GLY A 529 -8.72 -50.45 6.25
CA GLY A 529 -9.96 -50.76 6.95
C GLY A 529 -10.53 -52.14 6.57
N GLN A 530 -10.56 -52.46 5.27
CA GLN A 530 -10.97 -53.78 4.78
C GLN A 530 -10.09 -54.90 5.33
N ARG A 531 -8.76 -54.74 5.28
CA ARG A 531 -7.83 -55.75 5.83
C ARG A 531 -7.97 -55.93 7.34
N THR A 532 -8.25 -54.86 8.09
CA THR A 532 -8.54 -55.00 9.53
C THR A 532 -9.82 -55.79 9.77
N GLN A 533 -10.86 -55.55 8.98
CA GLN A 533 -12.11 -56.31 9.07
C GLN A 533 -11.90 -57.79 8.71
N GLU A 534 -11.23 -58.08 7.58
CA GLU A 534 -10.90 -59.46 7.17
C GLU A 534 -10.08 -60.19 8.23
N ARG A 535 -9.10 -59.52 8.83
CA ARG A 535 -8.30 -60.06 9.93
C ARG A 535 -9.16 -60.38 11.14
N ASP A 536 -10.03 -59.47 11.55
CA ASP A 536 -10.86 -59.65 12.73
C ASP A 536 -11.91 -60.76 12.51
N GLU A 537 -12.47 -60.87 11.30
CA GLU A 537 -13.33 -62.00 10.89
C GLU A 537 -12.57 -63.34 10.87
N ALA A 538 -11.33 -63.36 10.36
CA ALA A 538 -10.48 -64.55 10.38
C ALA A 538 -10.13 -64.98 11.82
N VAL A 539 -9.81 -64.02 12.70
CA VAL A 539 -9.56 -64.26 14.12
C VAL A 539 -10.83 -64.81 14.79
N ALA A 540 -12.00 -64.25 14.51
CA ALA A 540 -13.27 -64.75 15.04
C ALA A 540 -13.55 -66.20 14.58
N LYS A 541 -13.31 -66.53 13.31
CA LYS A 541 -13.43 -67.91 12.78
C LYS A 541 -12.46 -68.88 13.46
N VAL A 542 -11.21 -68.48 13.67
CA VAL A 542 -10.21 -69.30 14.39
C VAL A 542 -10.66 -69.55 15.84
N ILE A 543 -11.15 -68.52 16.54
CA ILE A 543 -11.68 -68.66 17.91
C ILE A 543 -12.88 -69.62 17.97
N ALA A 544 -13.77 -69.56 16.98
CA ALA A 544 -14.93 -70.45 16.88
C ALA A 544 -14.53 -71.91 16.59
N MET A 545 -13.49 -72.13 15.79
CA MET A 545 -12.97 -73.45 15.45
C MET A 545 -12.08 -74.07 16.55
N THR A 546 -11.54 -73.25 17.46
CA THR A 546 -10.64 -73.73 18.52
C THR A 546 -11.44 -74.31 19.70
N PRO A 547 -11.29 -75.61 20.02
CA PRO A 547 -11.95 -76.24 21.16
C PRO A 547 -11.63 -75.51 22.48
N PRO A 548 -12.57 -75.42 23.43
CA PRO A 548 -12.40 -74.66 24.67
C PRO A 548 -11.15 -75.04 25.49
N ASP A 549 -10.80 -76.32 25.44
CA ASP A 549 -9.68 -77.01 26.06
C ASP A 549 -8.32 -76.67 25.44
N GLN A 550 -8.29 -76.10 24.23
CA GLN A 550 -7.07 -75.64 23.53
C GLN A 550 -6.91 -74.12 23.51
N ARG A 551 -7.82 -73.36 24.16
CA ARG A 551 -7.70 -71.90 24.30
C ARG A 551 -6.66 -71.56 25.36
N ILE A 552 -5.39 -71.64 24.97
CA ILE A 552 -4.24 -71.24 25.77
C ILE A 552 -4.45 -69.75 26.18
N ASN A 553 -4.77 -69.52 27.47
CA ASN A 553 -4.97 -68.25 28.19
C ASN A 553 -6.37 -67.96 28.80
N ALA A 554 -7.35 -68.87 28.78
CA ALA A 554 -8.63 -68.62 29.45
C ALA A 554 -8.55 -68.52 30.99
N HIS A 555 -7.42 -68.84 31.63
CA HIS A 555 -7.25 -68.86 33.10
C HIS A 555 -6.53 -67.64 33.71
N ASN A 556 -6.16 -66.62 32.92
CA ASN A 556 -5.48 -65.41 33.45
C ASN A 556 -6.22 -64.09 33.21
N VAL A 557 -7.53 -64.13 32.94
CA VAL A 557 -8.36 -62.91 32.98
C VAL A 557 -8.62 -62.56 34.45
N ARG A 558 -7.70 -61.75 35.00
CA ARG A 558 -7.87 -61.03 36.25
C ARG A 558 -9.20 -60.25 36.18
N PRO A 559 -10.10 -60.35 37.18
CA PRO A 559 -11.36 -59.62 37.15
C PRO A 559 -11.07 -58.13 37.11
N THR A 560 -11.61 -57.46 36.10
CA THR A 560 -11.64 -56.00 36.00
C THR A 560 -12.37 -55.46 37.22
N GLY A 561 -11.61 -54.81 38.11
CA GLY A 561 -12.14 -54.09 39.27
C GLY A 561 -13.11 -52.97 38.85
N PRO A 562 -13.93 -52.48 39.78
CA PRO A 562 -15.05 -51.60 39.50
C PRO A 562 -14.60 -50.27 38.88
N GLN A 563 -15.39 -49.82 37.92
CA GLN A 563 -15.25 -48.56 37.19
C GLN A 563 -14.92 -47.40 38.14
N ARG A 564 -13.78 -46.75 37.93
CA ARG A 564 -13.49 -45.44 38.53
C ARG A 564 -14.46 -44.40 37.95
N PRO A 565 -15.13 -43.58 38.78
CA PRO A 565 -15.99 -42.52 38.30
C PRO A 565 -15.17 -41.42 37.62
N LYS A 566 -15.75 -40.82 36.58
CA LYS A 566 -15.23 -39.67 35.85
C LYS A 566 -15.00 -38.51 36.84
N VAL A 567 -13.75 -38.18 37.10
CA VAL A 567 -13.39 -36.93 37.79
C VAL A 567 -13.39 -35.82 36.75
N SER A 568 -14.35 -34.89 36.90
CA SER A 568 -14.37 -33.60 36.24
C SER A 568 -13.11 -32.82 36.61
N MET A 569 -12.27 -32.48 35.62
CA MET A 569 -11.18 -31.54 35.81
C MET A 569 -11.76 -30.13 35.98
N SER A 570 -11.97 -29.75 37.23
CA SER A 570 -12.03 -28.35 37.64
C SER A 570 -10.62 -27.77 37.58
N ARG A 571 -10.46 -26.74 36.74
CA ARG A 571 -9.30 -25.88 36.59
C ARG A 571 -9.07 -25.09 37.89
N PRO A 572 -7.90 -25.16 38.55
CA PRO A 572 -7.58 -24.22 39.61
C PRO A 572 -6.82 -23.01 39.06
N GLU A 573 -7.28 -21.84 39.48
CA GLU A 573 -6.54 -20.58 39.47
C GLU A 573 -5.19 -20.74 40.17
N MET A 574 -4.12 -20.25 39.54
CA MET A 574 -2.83 -20.05 40.20
C MET A 574 -2.60 -18.54 40.29
N ALA A 575 -2.71 -18.06 41.53
CA ALA A 575 -2.33 -16.72 41.95
C ALA A 575 -0.81 -16.52 41.80
N ASN A 576 -0.44 -15.36 41.26
CA ASN A 576 0.93 -14.86 41.20
C ASN A 576 1.36 -14.33 42.56
N THR A 577 2.54 -14.73 43.04
CA THR A 577 3.37 -13.93 43.95
C THR A 577 4.85 -14.20 43.66
N PRO A 578 5.72 -13.18 43.55
CA PRO A 578 7.10 -13.34 43.09
C PRO A 578 8.07 -13.59 44.25
N GLY A 579 8.97 -14.55 44.07
CA GLY A 579 10.07 -14.86 44.99
C GLY A 579 11.43 -14.69 44.30
N ASN A 580 12.16 -13.68 44.77
CA ASN A 580 13.59 -13.44 44.52
C ASN A 580 14.44 -14.69 44.80
N GLY A 581 15.46 -14.93 43.97
CA GLY A 581 16.45 -15.99 44.20
C GLY A 581 17.66 -15.82 43.31
N ALA A 582 18.59 -14.95 43.72
CA ALA A 582 19.93 -14.88 43.18
C ALA A 582 20.69 -16.18 43.49
N HIS A 583 21.26 -16.84 42.48
CA HIS A 583 22.35 -17.77 42.68
C HIS A 583 23.45 -17.58 41.62
N ARG A 584 24.52 -16.99 42.14
CA ARG A 584 25.91 -16.98 41.69
C ARG A 584 26.43 -18.41 41.58
N THR A 585 27.05 -18.76 40.47
CA THR A 585 28.04 -19.85 40.39
C THR A 585 29.23 -19.36 39.56
N ASP A 586 30.26 -18.95 40.31
CA ASP A 586 31.66 -18.93 39.90
C ASP A 586 32.15 -20.39 39.89
N ILE A 587 32.63 -20.91 38.75
CA ILE A 587 33.61 -22.01 38.68
C ILE A 587 34.54 -21.70 37.51
N GLY A 588 35.84 -21.64 37.81
CA GLY A 588 36.91 -21.34 36.87
C GLY A 588 37.59 -22.57 36.28
N ASP A 589 38.89 -22.37 36.04
CA ASP A 589 39.89 -23.18 35.30
C ASP A 589 39.86 -22.95 33.78
N GLY A 590 40.89 -22.39 33.12
CA GLY A 590 42.30 -22.30 33.49
C GLY A 590 43.05 -23.52 32.97
N PHE A 591 43.47 -23.51 31.70
CA PHE A 591 44.49 -24.42 31.18
C PHE A 591 45.40 -23.68 30.18
N ASP A 592 46.67 -23.57 30.58
CA ASP A 592 47.81 -23.24 29.74
C ASP A 592 48.03 -24.32 28.66
N ARG A 593 48.12 -23.89 27.40
CA ARG A 593 49.25 -24.14 26.48
C ARG A 593 49.07 -23.38 25.17
#